data_AF-A0A6M0G7G4-F1
#
_entry.id   AF-A0A6M0G7G4-F1
#
_cell.length_a   1.000
_cell.length_b   1.000
_cell.length_c   1.000
_cell.angle_alpha   90.00
_cell.angle_beta   90.00
_cell.angle_gamma   90.00
#
_symmetry.space_group_name_H-M   'P 1'
#
loop_
_entity.id
_entity.type
_entity.pdbx_description
1 polymer ?
#
loop_
_entity_poly.entity_id
_entity_poly.type
_entity_poly.pdbx_seq_one_letter_code
_entity_poly.pdbx_strand_id
1 'polypeptide(L)'
;MPEQPQGLNLRPLAPYEDRLLAALAFFRTQRKTITQAHHCLSMYLRQSESRIMTEVDFYARLSGLNKFELLELIYNDPDQAETLIEQAAGVGVKDTFEEEE
;
A
#
# COMPACT_ATOMS: atom_id res chain seq x y z
N MET A 1 -2.59 9.66 20.81
CA MET A 1 -2.15 10.48 19.67
C MET A 1 -2.09 9.54 18.49
N PRO A 2 -2.69 9.83 17.32
CA PRO A 2 -2.50 8.96 16.17
C PRO A 2 -1.00 8.92 15.87
N GLU A 3 -0.43 7.72 15.76
CA GLU A 3 0.97 7.57 15.36
C GLU A 3 1.17 8.28 14.02
N GLN A 4 2.24 9.07 13.91
CA GLN A 4 2.57 9.68 12.62
C GLN A 4 2.81 8.56 11.61
N PRO A 5 2.33 8.69 10.36
CA PRO A 5 2.54 7.68 9.34
C PRO A 5 4.04 7.39 9.23
N GLN A 6 4.41 6.11 9.33
CA GLN A 6 5.80 5.71 9.21
C GLN A 6 6.36 6.22 7.88
N GLY A 7 7.47 6.94 7.94
CA GLY A 7 8.17 7.38 6.74
C GLY A 7 8.56 6.16 5.91
N LEU A 8 8.14 6.13 4.64
CA LEU A 8 8.53 5.08 3.70
C LEU A 8 10.04 5.10 3.50
N ASN A 9 10.77 4.21 4.17
CA ASN A 9 12.18 3.97 3.90
C ASN A 9 12.30 2.83 2.89
N LEU A 10 12.36 3.19 1.61
CA LEU A 10 12.50 2.21 0.54
C LEU A 10 13.93 1.66 0.52
N ARG A 11 14.06 0.34 0.58
CA ARG A 11 15.32 -0.33 0.23
C ARG A 11 15.69 0.04 -1.22
N PRO A 12 16.99 -0.04 -1.59
CA PRO A 12 17.40 0.15 -2.97
C PRO A 12 16.59 -0.74 -3.92
N LEU A 13 16.18 -0.17 -5.05
CA LEU A 13 15.51 -0.93 -6.10
C LEU A 13 16.46 -1.99 -6.69
N ALA A 14 15.89 -3.01 -7.33
CA ALA A 14 16.69 -3.93 -8.11
C ALA A 14 17.47 -3.17 -9.22
N PRO A 15 18.65 -3.66 -9.64
CA PRO A 15 19.60 -2.88 -10.43
C PRO A 15 19.05 -2.36 -11.77
N TYR A 16 18.07 -3.04 -12.36
CA TYR A 16 17.48 -2.62 -13.62
C TYR A 16 16.51 -1.46 -13.42
N GLU A 17 15.62 -1.58 -12.44
CA GLU A 17 14.62 -0.58 -12.04
C GLU A 17 15.30 0.71 -11.56
N ASP A 18 16.40 0.59 -10.82
CA ASP A 18 17.19 1.75 -10.38
C ASP A 18 17.77 2.52 -11.58
N ARG A 19 18.28 1.82 -12.61
CA ARG A 19 18.76 2.44 -13.85
C ARG A 19 17.63 3.10 -14.63
N LEU A 20 16.46 2.47 -14.70
CA LEU A 20 15.28 3.05 -15.36
C LEU A 20 14.81 4.32 -14.64
N LEU A 21 14.78 4.31 -13.31
CA LEU A 21 14.42 5.46 -12.49
C LEU A 21 15.44 6.60 -12.67
N ALA A 22 16.74 6.29 -12.70
CA ALA A 22 17.79 7.27 -13.01
C ALA A 22 17.63 7.87 -14.40
N ALA A 23 17.33 7.05 -15.42
CA ALA A 23 17.07 7.52 -16.78
C ALA A 23 15.82 8.42 -16.84
N LEU A 24 14.72 8.02 -16.18
CA LEU A 24 13.50 8.81 -16.08
C LEU A 24 13.76 10.17 -15.41
N ALA A 25 14.51 10.18 -14.30
CA ALA A 25 14.90 11.41 -13.63
C ALA A 25 15.76 12.31 -14.53
N PHE A 26 16.68 11.74 -15.30
CA PHE A 26 17.51 12.48 -16.25
C PHE A 26 16.69 13.20 -17.33
N PHE A 27 15.70 12.52 -17.92
CA PHE A 27 14.88 13.08 -19.00
C PHE A 27 13.76 14.03 -18.53
N ARG A 28 13.45 14.09 -17.22
CA ARG A 28 12.36 14.93 -16.67
C ARG A 28 12.88 16.19 -15.97
N THR A 29 12.06 17.23 -15.94
CA THR A 29 12.42 18.63 -15.65
C THR A 29 12.90 18.95 -14.22
N GLN A 30 13.14 17.96 -13.36
CA GLN A 30 13.56 18.20 -11.97
C GLN A 30 14.73 17.33 -11.46
N ARG A 31 15.24 16.37 -12.26
CA ARG A 31 16.44 15.53 -12.01
C ARG A 31 16.59 14.84 -10.64
N LYS A 32 15.63 14.98 -9.73
CA LYS A 32 15.63 14.34 -8.42
C LYS A 32 14.98 12.96 -8.53
N THR A 33 15.80 11.93 -8.44
CA THR A 33 15.40 10.52 -8.44
C THR A 33 14.29 10.24 -7.41
N ILE A 34 14.43 10.79 -6.19
CA ILE A 34 13.43 10.65 -5.12
C ILE A 34 12.07 11.22 -5.53
N THR A 35 12.03 12.42 -6.12
CA THR A 35 10.78 13.03 -6.58
C THR A 35 10.11 12.20 -7.67
N GLN A 36 10.89 11.64 -8.61
CA GLN A 36 10.33 10.74 -9.62
C GLN A 36 9.84 9.43 -9.02
N ALA A 37 10.55 8.86 -8.03
CA ALA A 37 10.11 7.67 -7.33
C ALA A 37 8.75 7.89 -6.66
N HIS A 38 8.56 9.03 -5.97
CA HIS A 38 7.27 9.42 -5.41
C HIS A 38 6.18 9.55 -6.47
N HIS A 39 6.47 10.16 -7.62
CA HIS A 39 5.50 10.26 -8.72
C HIS A 39 5.14 8.90 -9.30
N CYS A 40 6.13 8.02 -9.50
CA CYS A 40 5.91 6.66 -9.98
C CYS A 40 5.01 5.87 -9.03
N LEU A 41 5.31 5.90 -7.72
CA LEU A 41 4.48 5.25 -6.70
C LEU A 41 3.06 5.84 -6.68
N SER A 42 2.93 7.16 -6.69
CA SER A 42 1.62 7.83 -6.70
C SER A 42 0.79 7.47 -7.93
N MET A 43 1.43 7.38 -9.10
CA MET A 43 0.77 6.99 -10.34
C MET A 43 0.33 5.53 -10.28
N TYR A 44 1.20 4.63 -9.81
CA TYR A 44 0.87 3.22 -9.67
C TYR A 44 -0.29 2.98 -8.70
N LEU A 45 -0.30 3.66 -7.55
CA LEU A 45 -1.39 3.57 -6.57
C LEU A 45 -2.72 4.05 -7.17
N ARG A 46 -2.73 5.15 -7.96
CA ARG A 46 -3.94 5.63 -8.64
C ARG A 46 -4.42 4.66 -9.72
N GLN A 47 -3.51 4.05 -10.48
CA GLN A 47 -3.85 3.06 -11.49
C GLN A 47 -4.41 1.78 -10.86
N SER A 48 -3.93 1.42 -9.67
CA SER A 48 -4.33 0.23 -8.95
C SER A 48 -5.52 0.46 -8.00
N GLU A 49 -6.02 1.70 -7.88
CA GLU A 49 -7.02 2.10 -6.89
C GLU A 49 -8.26 1.20 -6.91
N SER A 50 -8.82 0.94 -8.10
CA SER A 50 -10.03 0.14 -8.22
C SER A 50 -9.84 -1.29 -7.69
N ARG A 51 -8.66 -1.89 -7.91
CA ARG A 51 -8.34 -3.23 -7.40
C ARG A 51 -8.21 -3.18 -5.86
N ILE A 52 -7.40 -2.25 -5.36
CA ILE A 52 -7.16 -2.07 -3.92
C ILE A 52 -8.50 -1.86 -3.19
N MET A 53 -9.32 -0.92 -3.67
CA MET A 53 -10.59 -0.59 -3.02
C MET A 53 -11.65 -1.69 -3.16
N THR A 54 -11.53 -2.59 -4.14
CA THR A 54 -12.40 -3.78 -4.24
C THR A 54 -12.09 -4.76 -3.12
N GLU A 55 -10.82 -5.02 -2.84
CA GLU A 55 -10.39 -5.88 -1.73
C GLU A 55 -10.78 -5.25 -0.38
N VAL A 56 -10.56 -3.94 -0.22
CA VAL A 56 -11.01 -3.20 0.99
C VAL A 56 -12.53 -3.29 1.15
N ASP A 57 -13.32 -3.08 0.09
CA ASP A 57 -14.79 -3.17 0.18
C ASP A 57 -15.27 -4.58 0.53
N PHE A 58 -14.61 -5.62 0.02
CA PHE A 58 -14.93 -7.01 0.36
C PHE A 58 -14.78 -7.26 1.87
N TYR A 59 -13.60 -6.97 2.44
CA TYR A 59 -13.35 -7.20 3.86
C TYR A 59 -14.12 -6.24 4.77
N ALA A 60 -14.38 -5.01 4.32
CA ALA A 60 -15.21 -4.07 5.06
C ALA A 60 -16.63 -4.63 5.26
N ARG A 61 -17.25 -5.15 4.18
CA ARG A 61 -18.58 -5.76 4.25
C ARG A 61 -18.63 -6.98 5.16
N LEU A 62 -17.61 -7.84 5.12
CA LEU A 62 -17.52 -8.99 6.03
C LEU A 62 -17.48 -8.55 7.49
N SER A 63 -16.76 -7.47 7.77
CA SER A 63 -16.50 -6.98 9.12
C SER A 63 -17.51 -5.94 9.60
N GLY A 64 -18.60 -5.71 8.86
CA GLY A 64 -19.66 -4.77 9.22
C GLY A 64 -19.28 -3.28 9.09
N LEU A 65 -18.21 -2.96 8.37
CA LEU A 65 -17.75 -1.60 8.10
C LEU A 65 -18.07 -1.18 6.66
N ASN A 66 -18.04 0.13 6.39
CA ASN A 66 -17.93 0.62 5.03
C ASN A 66 -16.46 0.68 4.57
N LYS A 67 -16.24 0.68 3.25
CA LYS A 67 -14.89 0.62 2.66
C LYS A 67 -13.96 1.77 3.06
N PHE A 68 -14.49 2.96 3.34
CA PHE A 68 -13.66 4.09 3.76
C PHE A 68 -13.31 4.02 5.24
N GLU A 69 -14.21 3.51 6.08
CA GLU A 69 -13.93 3.20 7.49
C GLU A 69 -12.83 2.15 7.62
N LEU A 70 -12.88 1.08 6.83
CA LEU A 70 -11.80 0.07 6.87
C LEU A 70 -10.49 0.61 6.28
N LEU A 71 -10.54 1.45 5.23
CA LEU A 71 -9.34 2.09 4.69
C LEU A 71 -8.66 2.98 5.74
N GLU A 72 -9.43 3.78 6.46
CA GLU A 72 -8.95 4.62 7.57
C GLU A 72 -8.48 3.76 8.75
N LEU A 73 -9.20 2.66 9.00
CA LEU A 73 -8.83 1.46 9.74
C LEU A 73 -7.34 1.12 9.59
N ILE A 74 -7.04 0.60 8.41
CA ILE A 74 -5.72 0.09 8.00
C ILE A 74 -4.65 1.17 8.12
N TYR A 75 -4.99 2.43 7.84
CA TYR A 75 -4.03 3.53 7.89
C TYR A 75 -3.65 3.91 9.33
N ASN A 76 -4.59 3.88 10.27
CA ASN A 76 -4.36 4.33 11.64
C ASN A 76 -3.96 3.21 12.61
N ASP A 77 -4.51 2.00 12.44
CA ASP A 77 -4.25 0.84 13.30
C ASP A 77 -4.38 -0.47 12.49
N PRO A 78 -3.32 -0.88 11.77
CA PRO A 78 -3.35 -2.07 10.91
C PRO A 78 -3.52 -3.37 11.70
N ASP A 79 -3.01 -3.46 12.93
CA ASP A 79 -3.16 -4.65 13.78
C ASP A 79 -4.61 -4.84 14.22
N GLN A 80 -5.30 -3.73 14.56
CA GLN A 80 -6.72 -3.76 14.84
C GLN A 80 -7.54 -4.12 13.58
N ALA A 81 -7.18 -3.56 12.42
CA ALA A 81 -7.85 -3.90 11.15
C ALA A 81 -7.74 -5.40 10.85
N GLU A 82 -6.56 -6.00 11.04
CA GLU A 82 -6.35 -7.43 10.86
C GLU A 82 -7.18 -8.28 11.82
N THR A 83 -7.15 -7.96 13.11
CA THR A 83 -7.93 -8.69 14.12
C THR A 83 -9.43 -8.68 13.78
N LEU A 84 -9.93 -7.54 13.30
CA LEU A 84 -11.33 -7.36 12.91
C LEU A 84 -11.68 -8.19 11.67
N ILE A 85 -10.78 -8.25 10.68
CA ILE A 85 -10.95 -9.09 9.49
C ILE A 85 -10.90 -10.58 9.86
N GLU A 86 -9.96 -11.00 10.70
CA GLU A 86 -9.84 -12.39 11.20
C GLU A 86 -11.12 -12.87 11.88
N GLN A 87 -11.68 -12.04 12.76
CA GLN A 87 -12.92 -12.34 13.47
C GLN A 87 -14.12 -12.49 12.52
N ALA A 88 -14.14 -11.72 11.43
CA ALA A 88 -15.23 -11.72 10.46
C ALA A 88 -15.11 -12.82 9.40
N ALA A 89 -13.89 -13.05 8.89
CA ALA A 89 -13.61 -13.98 7.80
C ALA A 89 -13.21 -15.39 8.29
N GLY A 90 -12.81 -15.53 9.56
CA GLY A 90 -12.32 -16.77 10.13
C GLY A 90 -10.89 -17.17 9.70
N VAL A 91 -10.22 -16.35 8.89
CA VAL A 91 -8.85 -16.51 8.40
C VAL A 91 -8.17 -15.14 8.37
N GLY A 92 -6.91 -15.07 8.77
CA GLY A 92 -6.13 -13.83 8.72
C GLY A 92 -5.76 -13.42 7.32
N VAL A 93 -5.69 -12.11 7.08
CA VAL A 93 -5.19 -11.59 5.80
C VAL A 93 -3.74 -12.02 5.61
N LYS A 94 -2.92 -12.05 6.67
CA LYS A 94 -1.54 -12.54 6.64
C LYS A 94 -1.44 -14.03 6.24
N ASP A 95 -2.34 -14.87 6.73
CA ASP A 95 -2.38 -16.31 6.39
C ASP A 95 -2.62 -16.56 4.89
N THR A 96 -3.19 -15.58 4.17
CA THR A 96 -3.45 -15.68 2.73
C THR A 96 -2.20 -15.39 1.88
N PHE A 97 -1.15 -14.78 2.46
CA PHE A 97 0.05 -14.34 1.73
C PHE A 97 1.38 -14.93 2.24
N GLU A 98 1.37 -15.83 3.24
CA GLU A 98 2.59 -16.49 3.77
C GLU A 98 3.11 -17.67 2.91
N GLU A 99 2.53 -17.96 1.76
CA GLU A 99 3.11 -18.91 0.79
C GLU A 99 4.15 -18.22 -0.12
N GLU A 100 5.35 -17.90 0.39
CA GLU A 100 6.59 -17.76 -0.41
C GLU A 100 7.80 -17.51 0.52
N GLU A 101 8.40 -18.60 1.03
CA GLU A 101 9.79 -18.65 1.54
C GLU A 101 10.80 -18.88 0.40
#